data_AF-A0A3P8QFM7-F1
#
_entry.id   AF-A0A3P8QFM7-F1
#
_cell.length_a   1.000
_cell.length_b   1.000
_cell.length_c   1.000
_cell.angle_alpha   90.00
_cell.angle_beta   90.00
_cell.angle_gamma   90.00
#
_symmetry.space_group_name_H-M   'P 1'
#
loop_
_entity.id
_entity.type
_entity.pdbx_description
1 polymer ?
#
loop_
_entity_poly.entity_id
_entity_poly.type
_entity_poly.pdbx_seq_one_letter_code
_entity_poly.pdbx_strand_id
1 'polypeptide(L)'
;MRQEKSAEQIKAATKDNHVRAENTQLMLSYQKGEITLVQYKVLLCSLYEIYRALEDEMDRNASDPAVAPIYFPQELSRVESLERDLEHFFGSEWRKRVIVPAATQRYSQRLRQIGRENPELLVAHAYTRYLGDLSGGQVLGKITQKSLGLSSKEGLSFFHFPGVSSPNRFKQLYRSRMNSIELTEKEKAAVLEEAVQAFELNIQVFDDLQKMLSVATETADQHKDRSSAAVLPSSSIVQFTVGLCVALATIGVGMYAL
;
A
#
# COMPACT_ATOMS: atom_id res chain seq x y z
N MET A 1 -16.57 16.59 -34.09
CA MET A 1 -16.37 16.47 -32.62
C MET A 1 -14.98 15.91 -32.39
N ARG A 2 -14.14 16.54 -31.57
CA ARG A 2 -12.85 15.97 -31.18
C ARG A 2 -13.18 14.79 -30.27
N GLN A 3 -12.88 13.56 -30.68
CA GLN A 3 -13.02 12.40 -29.80
C GLN A 3 -12.04 12.60 -28.64
N GLU A 4 -12.56 12.75 -27.42
CA GLU A 4 -11.71 12.88 -26.24
C GLU A 4 -10.91 11.59 -26.05
N LYS A 5 -9.64 11.74 -25.67
CA LYS A 5 -8.70 10.64 -25.53
C LYS A 5 -9.09 9.80 -24.30
N SER A 6 -9.15 8.47 -24.43
CA SER A 6 -9.56 7.56 -23.33
C SER A 6 -8.78 7.79 -22.03
N ALA A 7 -7.49 8.12 -22.10
CA ALA A 7 -6.69 8.43 -20.91
C ALA A 7 -7.11 9.72 -20.19
N GLU A 8 -7.59 10.73 -20.92
CA GLU A 8 -8.11 11.97 -20.34
C GLU A 8 -9.48 11.74 -19.71
N GLN A 9 -10.32 10.91 -20.34
CA GLN A 9 -11.62 10.52 -19.81
C GLN A 9 -11.50 9.72 -18.52
N ILE A 10 -10.60 8.72 -18.44
CA ILE A 10 -10.35 8.01 -17.18
C ILE A 10 -9.91 9.00 -16.10
N LYS A 11 -8.94 9.87 -16.40
CA LYS A 11 -8.44 10.87 -15.44
C LYS A 11 -9.58 11.76 -14.91
N ALA A 12 -10.49 12.19 -15.78
CA ALA A 12 -11.63 13.01 -15.39
C ALA A 12 -12.62 12.22 -14.53
N ALA A 13 -12.99 11.02 -14.97
CA ALA A 13 -13.95 10.15 -14.28
C ALA A 13 -13.48 9.72 -12.88
N THR A 14 -12.17 9.52 -12.69
CA THR A 14 -11.61 9.07 -11.41
C THR A 14 -11.12 10.20 -10.51
N LYS A 15 -11.38 11.47 -10.85
CA LYS A 15 -10.83 12.62 -10.11
C LYS A 15 -11.23 12.61 -8.63
N ASP A 16 -12.51 12.42 -8.34
CA ASP A 16 -13.02 12.45 -6.97
C ASP A 16 -12.56 11.22 -6.18
N ASN A 17 -12.47 10.06 -6.84
CA ASN A 17 -11.92 8.84 -6.25
C ASN A 17 -10.44 8.99 -5.92
N HIS A 18 -9.66 9.68 -6.76
CA HIS A 18 -8.26 9.98 -6.46
C HIS A 18 -8.14 10.82 -5.19
N VAL A 19 -8.95 11.86 -5.06
CA VAL A 19 -8.99 12.70 -3.85
C VAL A 19 -9.39 11.86 -2.63
N ARG A 20 -10.41 10.99 -2.74
CA ARG A 20 -10.79 10.09 -1.65
C ARG A 20 -9.66 9.14 -1.26
N ALA A 21 -8.95 8.56 -2.22
CA ALA A 21 -7.82 7.69 -1.97
C ALA A 21 -6.71 8.39 -1.19
N GLU A 22 -6.38 9.64 -1.55
CA GLU A 22 -5.39 10.46 -0.84
C GLU A 22 -5.80 10.82 0.60
N ASN A 23 -7.10 10.75 0.93
CA ASN A 23 -7.64 11.03 2.26
C ASN A 23 -7.91 9.78 3.10
N THR A 24 -7.51 8.60 2.63
CA THR A 24 -7.53 7.38 3.47
C THR A 24 -6.51 7.49 4.60
N GLN A 25 -6.77 6.86 5.75
CA GLN A 25 -5.91 6.98 6.94
C GLN A 25 -4.45 6.60 6.65
N LEU A 26 -4.23 5.52 5.86
CA LEU A 26 -2.90 5.10 5.45
C LEU A 26 -2.16 6.18 4.63
N MET A 27 -2.87 6.83 3.69
CA MET A 27 -2.28 7.90 2.88
C MET A 27 -2.05 9.17 3.69
N LEU A 28 -2.91 9.49 4.66
CA LEU A 28 -2.68 10.59 5.60
C LEU A 28 -1.43 10.33 6.47
N SER A 29 -1.20 9.09 6.91
CA SER A 29 0.06 8.71 7.59
C SER A 29 1.28 8.90 6.68
N TYR A 30 1.17 8.56 5.39
CA TYR A 30 2.24 8.88 4.43
C TYR A 30 2.48 10.39 4.30
N GLN A 31 1.42 11.20 4.14
CA GLN A 31 1.56 12.65 3.99
C GLN A 31 2.23 13.31 5.20
N LYS A 32 2.01 12.78 6.41
CA LYS A 32 2.66 13.21 7.65
C LYS A 32 4.07 12.64 7.84
N GLY A 33 4.48 11.67 7.03
CA GLY A 33 5.74 10.95 7.22
C GLY A 33 5.74 10.00 8.42
N GLU A 34 4.57 9.56 8.85
CA GLU A 34 4.34 8.73 10.04
C GLU A 34 4.08 7.25 9.69
N ILE A 35 4.42 6.82 8.46
CA ILE A 35 4.26 5.42 8.06
C ILE A 35 5.18 4.52 8.91
N THR A 36 4.60 3.51 9.56
CA THR A 36 5.34 2.54 10.37
C THR A 36 5.80 1.35 9.53
N LEU A 37 6.84 0.64 10.00
CA LEU A 37 7.32 -0.58 9.34
C LEU A 37 6.23 -1.64 9.23
N VAL A 38 5.39 -1.78 10.26
CA VAL A 38 4.28 -2.74 10.27
C VAL A 38 3.27 -2.38 9.18
N GLN A 39 2.82 -1.12 9.11
CA GLN A 39 1.92 -0.65 8.05
C GLN A 39 2.49 -0.92 6.66
N TYR A 40 3.77 -0.61 6.46
CA TYR A 40 4.42 -0.80 5.17
C TYR A 40 4.50 -2.28 4.77
N LYS A 41 4.85 -3.17 5.71
CA LYS A 41 4.90 -4.62 5.47
C LYS A 41 3.55 -5.21 5.08
N VAL A 42 2.45 -4.83 5.75
CA VAL A 42 1.11 -5.33 5.40
C VAL A 42 0.63 -4.73 4.05
N LEU A 43 1.01 -3.48 3.76
CA LEU A 43 0.79 -2.90 2.44
C LEU A 43 1.49 -3.72 1.35
N LEU A 44 2.78 -4.06 1.53
CA LEU A 44 3.54 -4.88 0.57
C LEU A 44 2.88 -6.25 0.33
N CYS A 45 2.39 -6.92 1.38
CA CYS A 45 1.64 -8.17 1.23
C CYS A 45 0.41 -8.00 0.34
N SER A 46 -0.36 -6.92 0.54
CA SER A 46 -1.54 -6.64 -0.28
C SER A 46 -1.19 -6.29 -1.72
N LEU A 47 -0.15 -5.47 -1.93
CA LEU A 47 0.34 -5.14 -3.25
C LEU A 47 0.80 -6.39 -4.00
N TYR A 48 1.55 -7.29 -3.35
CA TYR A 48 1.98 -8.54 -3.96
C TYR A 48 0.82 -9.37 -4.52
N GLU A 49 -0.23 -9.58 -3.72
CA GLU A 49 -1.41 -10.34 -4.18
C GLU A 49 -2.14 -9.66 -5.35
N ILE A 50 -2.26 -8.33 -5.31
CA ILE A 50 -2.92 -7.54 -6.36
C ILE A 50 -2.10 -7.56 -7.66
N TYR A 51 -0.80 -7.26 -7.60
CA TYR A 51 0.05 -7.25 -8.80
C TYR A 51 0.24 -8.64 -9.36
N ARG A 52 0.32 -9.69 -8.53
CA ARG A 52 0.35 -11.06 -9.04
C ARG A 52 -0.91 -11.36 -9.85
N ALA A 53 -2.09 -11.04 -9.32
CA ALA A 53 -3.34 -11.25 -10.04
C ALA A 53 -3.45 -10.38 -11.32
N LEU A 54 -2.99 -9.12 -11.26
CA LEU A 54 -2.99 -8.23 -12.42
C LEU A 54 -2.03 -8.73 -13.50
N GLU A 55 -0.78 -9.04 -13.13
CA GLU A 55 0.27 -9.44 -14.07
C GLU A 55 0.02 -10.82 -14.66
N ASP A 56 -0.50 -11.78 -13.88
CA ASP A 56 -0.94 -13.09 -14.41
C ASP A 56 -2.01 -12.92 -15.51
N GLU A 57 -2.96 -12.00 -15.33
CA GLU A 57 -4.03 -11.77 -16.31
C GLU A 57 -3.60 -10.87 -17.47
N MET A 58 -2.66 -9.94 -17.25
CA MET A 58 -2.02 -9.19 -18.34
C MET A 58 -1.20 -10.13 -19.24
N ASP A 59 -0.47 -11.09 -18.65
CA ASP A 59 0.30 -12.10 -19.38
C ASP A 59 -0.62 -13.05 -20.16
N ARG A 60 -1.70 -13.54 -19.52
CA ARG A 60 -2.72 -14.37 -20.18
C ARG A 60 -3.31 -13.70 -21.41
N ASN A 61 -3.55 -12.39 -21.32
CA ASN A 61 -4.22 -11.60 -22.36
C ASN A 61 -3.25 -10.75 -23.18
N ALA A 62 -1.95 -11.05 -23.18
CA ALA A 62 -0.94 -10.22 -23.84
C ALA A 62 -1.15 -10.05 -25.36
N SER A 63 -1.91 -10.95 -26.00
CA SER A 63 -2.27 -10.88 -27.42
C SER A 63 -3.66 -10.28 -27.69
N ASP A 64 -4.42 -9.97 -26.64
CA ASP A 64 -5.74 -9.34 -26.79
C ASP A 64 -5.58 -7.91 -27.36
N PRO A 65 -6.38 -7.49 -28.35
CA PRO A 65 -6.25 -6.18 -28.98
C PRO A 65 -6.34 -4.98 -28.02
N ALA A 66 -7.05 -5.11 -26.90
CA ALA A 66 -7.16 -4.06 -25.90
C ALA A 66 -5.96 -4.02 -24.93
N VAL A 67 -5.37 -5.18 -24.64
CA VAL A 67 -4.26 -5.31 -23.67
C VAL A 67 -2.91 -5.12 -24.34
N ALA A 68 -2.70 -5.68 -25.54
CA ALA A 68 -1.41 -5.68 -26.23
C ALA A 68 -0.77 -4.28 -26.37
N PRO A 69 -1.51 -3.19 -26.65
CA PRO A 69 -0.91 -1.85 -26.77
C PRO A 69 -0.27 -1.33 -25.47
N ILE A 70 -0.77 -1.76 -24.32
CA ILE A 70 -0.35 -1.28 -22.98
C ILE A 70 0.50 -2.32 -22.21
N TYR A 71 0.83 -3.45 -22.83
CA TYR A 71 1.59 -4.53 -22.21
C TYR A 71 3.09 -4.24 -22.24
N PHE A 72 3.63 -3.77 -21.11
CA PHE A 72 5.04 -3.38 -20.92
C PHE A 72 5.68 -4.11 -19.73
N PRO A 73 5.82 -5.45 -19.77
CA PRO A 73 6.25 -6.22 -18.59
C PRO A 73 7.67 -5.88 -18.14
N GLN A 74 8.60 -5.63 -19.07
CA GLN A 74 10.00 -5.32 -18.74
C GLN A 74 10.14 -3.99 -17.98
N GLU A 75 9.28 -3.03 -18.29
CA GLU A 75 9.30 -1.70 -17.68
C GLU A 75 8.44 -1.62 -16.43
N LEU A 76 7.27 -2.28 -16.42
CA LEU A 76 6.22 -2.06 -15.43
C LEU A 76 5.99 -3.21 -14.45
N SER A 77 6.38 -4.45 -14.73
CA SER A 77 6.07 -5.57 -13.81
C SER A 77 6.64 -5.33 -12.42
N ARG A 78 5.83 -5.59 -11.40
CA ARG A 78 6.10 -5.29 -9.99
C ARG A 78 6.28 -6.55 -9.15
N VAL A 79 5.80 -7.72 -9.61
CA VAL A 79 5.84 -8.95 -8.81
C VAL A 79 7.25 -9.24 -8.29
N GLU A 80 8.27 -9.33 -9.15
CA GLU A 80 9.66 -9.61 -8.72
C GLU A 80 10.22 -8.56 -7.75
N SER A 81 9.86 -7.28 -7.93
CA SER A 81 10.26 -6.23 -7.00
C SER A 81 9.58 -6.37 -5.63
N LEU A 82 8.30 -6.75 -5.62
CA LEU A 82 7.55 -7.02 -4.40
C LEU A 82 8.08 -8.26 -3.68
N GLU A 83 8.45 -9.32 -4.42
CA GLU A 83 9.06 -10.52 -3.84
C GLU A 83 10.39 -10.19 -3.13
N ARG A 84 11.24 -9.35 -3.74
CA ARG A 84 12.49 -8.88 -3.12
C ARG A 84 12.25 -8.07 -1.84
N ASP A 85 11.27 -7.17 -1.86
CA ASP A 85 10.95 -6.36 -0.68
C ASP A 85 10.36 -7.23 0.44
N LEU A 86 9.50 -8.20 0.10
CA LEU A 86 8.95 -9.15 1.07
C LEU A 86 10.04 -10.05 1.66
N GLU A 87 10.95 -10.57 0.83
CA GLU A 87 12.09 -11.36 1.31
C GLU A 87 12.99 -10.55 2.24
N HIS A 88 13.27 -9.29 1.92
CA HIS A 88 14.04 -8.39 2.79
C HIS A 88 13.39 -8.25 4.19
N PHE A 89 12.08 -8.05 4.27
CA PHE A 89 11.40 -7.80 5.55
C PHE A 89 10.95 -9.05 6.32
N PHE A 90 10.81 -10.19 5.65
CA PHE A 90 10.23 -11.41 6.23
C PHE A 90 11.15 -12.64 6.14
N GLY A 91 12.28 -12.55 5.43
CA GLY A 91 13.23 -13.63 5.17
C GLY A 91 12.79 -14.56 4.04
N SER A 92 13.54 -15.63 3.80
CA SER A 92 13.30 -16.60 2.71
C SER A 92 11.92 -17.25 2.75
N GLU A 93 11.32 -17.37 3.94
CA GLU A 93 9.99 -17.94 4.17
C GLU A 93 8.86 -16.89 4.08
N TRP A 94 9.10 -15.75 3.45
CA TRP A 94 8.15 -14.63 3.38
C TRP A 94 6.77 -15.05 2.85
N ARG A 95 6.71 -16.00 1.90
CA ARG A 95 5.45 -16.50 1.31
C ARG A 95 4.49 -17.05 2.36
N LYS A 96 4.99 -17.67 3.44
CA LYS A 96 4.18 -18.20 4.55
C LYS A 96 3.66 -17.11 5.48
N ARG A 97 4.16 -15.87 5.33
CA ARG A 97 3.83 -14.71 6.18
C ARG A 97 2.94 -13.69 5.47
N VAL A 98 2.59 -13.93 4.20
CA VAL A 98 1.67 -13.09 3.45
C VAL A 98 0.26 -13.28 4.03
N ILE A 99 -0.18 -12.28 4.78
CA ILE A 99 -1.53 -12.18 5.32
C ILE A 99 -2.11 -10.87 4.77
N VAL A 100 -3.30 -10.95 4.17
CA VAL A 100 -3.95 -9.83 3.50
C VAL A 100 -5.41 -9.71 3.94
N PRO A 101 -5.98 -8.49 3.96
CA PRO A 101 -7.39 -8.31 4.29
C PRO A 101 -8.31 -8.86 3.20
N ALA A 102 -9.59 -9.02 3.57
CA ALA A 102 -10.63 -9.48 2.64
C ALA A 102 -10.77 -8.56 1.40
N ALA A 103 -10.59 -7.25 1.54
CA ALA A 103 -10.56 -6.33 0.40
C ALA A 103 -9.49 -6.68 -0.65
N THR A 104 -8.29 -7.11 -0.23
CA THR A 104 -7.21 -7.51 -1.15
C THR A 104 -7.61 -8.76 -1.94
N GLN A 105 -8.25 -9.73 -1.28
CA GLN A 105 -8.76 -10.93 -1.96
C GLN A 105 -9.85 -10.58 -2.96
N ARG A 106 -10.79 -9.69 -2.60
CA ARG A 106 -11.85 -9.20 -3.50
C ARG A 106 -11.25 -8.49 -4.72
N TYR A 107 -10.23 -7.64 -4.53
CA TYR A 107 -9.52 -7.01 -5.64
C TYR A 107 -8.91 -8.08 -6.55
N SER A 108 -8.11 -8.98 -6.00
CA SER A 108 -7.43 -10.04 -6.76
C SER A 108 -8.43 -10.94 -7.51
N GLN A 109 -9.60 -11.20 -6.93
CA GLN A 109 -10.68 -11.94 -7.57
C GLN A 109 -11.29 -11.15 -8.73
N ARG A 110 -11.54 -9.84 -8.57
CA ARG A 110 -12.05 -8.99 -9.65
C ARG A 110 -11.11 -8.99 -10.85
N LEU A 111 -9.80 -8.86 -10.62
CA LEU A 111 -8.78 -8.91 -11.68
C LEU A 111 -8.83 -10.23 -12.45
N ARG A 112 -8.86 -11.37 -11.74
CA ARG A 112 -8.99 -12.70 -12.36
C ARG A 112 -10.30 -12.90 -13.10
N GLN A 113 -11.39 -12.33 -12.60
CA GLN A 113 -12.68 -12.40 -13.26
C GLN A 113 -12.65 -11.64 -14.59
N ILE A 114 -12.26 -10.36 -14.57
CA ILE A 114 -12.25 -9.55 -15.79
C ILE A 114 -11.20 -10.04 -16.79
N GLY A 115 -10.04 -10.53 -16.32
CA GLY A 115 -9.04 -11.11 -17.21
C GLY A 115 -9.53 -12.34 -17.98
N ARG A 116 -10.54 -13.06 -17.48
CA ARG A 116 -11.15 -14.21 -18.15
C ARG A 116 -12.35 -13.84 -19.02
N GLU A 117 -13.14 -12.88 -18.55
CA GLU A 117 -14.46 -12.60 -19.11
C GLU A 117 -14.49 -11.34 -20.00
N ASN A 118 -13.71 -10.31 -19.64
CA ASN A 118 -13.71 -8.98 -20.27
C ASN A 118 -12.30 -8.34 -20.20
N PRO A 119 -11.32 -8.85 -20.96
CA PRO A 119 -9.91 -8.44 -20.85
C PRO A 119 -9.66 -6.95 -21.08
N GLU A 120 -10.50 -6.26 -21.85
CA GLU A 120 -10.42 -4.83 -22.10
C GLU A 120 -10.51 -4.00 -20.82
N LEU A 121 -11.18 -4.53 -19.78
CA LEU A 121 -11.29 -3.88 -18.48
C LEU A 121 -9.97 -3.88 -17.69
N LEU A 122 -9.00 -4.75 -18.04
CA LEU A 122 -7.66 -4.72 -17.43
C LEU A 122 -6.95 -3.37 -17.67
N VAL A 123 -7.28 -2.68 -18.77
CA VAL A 123 -6.75 -1.34 -19.09
C VAL A 123 -7.00 -0.36 -17.95
N ALA A 124 -8.17 -0.42 -17.32
CA ALA A 124 -8.55 0.45 -16.22
C ALA A 124 -7.66 0.23 -14.98
N HIS A 125 -7.39 -1.03 -14.63
CA HIS A 125 -6.56 -1.38 -13.48
C HIS A 125 -5.08 -1.10 -13.74
N ALA A 126 -4.57 -1.47 -14.92
CA ALA A 126 -3.19 -1.18 -15.31
C ALA A 126 -2.91 0.33 -15.34
N TYR A 127 -3.84 1.13 -15.89
CA TYR A 127 -3.75 2.59 -15.84
C TYR A 127 -3.70 3.11 -14.40
N THR A 128 -4.65 2.67 -13.56
CA THR A 128 -4.79 3.15 -12.17
C THR A 128 -3.55 2.83 -11.34
N ARG A 129 -3.02 1.61 -11.46
CA ARG A 129 -1.87 1.13 -10.70
C ARG A 129 -0.57 1.70 -11.24
N TYR A 130 -0.17 1.36 -12.48
CA TYR A 130 1.15 1.68 -13.00
C TYR A 130 1.40 3.18 -13.15
N LEU A 131 0.42 3.98 -13.61
CA LEU A 131 0.62 5.44 -13.70
C LEU A 131 0.61 6.10 -12.33
N GLY A 132 -0.08 5.52 -11.35
CA GLY A 132 0.00 5.91 -9.94
C GLY A 132 1.42 5.72 -9.40
N ASP A 133 2.01 4.55 -9.64
CA ASP A 133 3.36 4.19 -9.18
C ASP A 133 4.45 5.07 -9.82
N LEU A 134 4.31 5.36 -11.11
CA LEU A 134 5.19 6.27 -11.87
C LEU A 134 4.92 7.76 -11.58
N SER A 135 3.96 8.07 -10.71
CA SER A 135 3.60 9.43 -10.29
C SER A 135 3.75 9.59 -8.78
N GLY A 136 2.67 9.42 -8.02
CA GLY A 136 2.66 9.55 -6.56
C GLY A 136 3.54 8.49 -5.88
N GLY A 137 3.64 7.28 -6.45
CA GLY A 137 4.47 6.21 -5.90
C GLY A 137 5.94 6.60 -5.74
N GLN A 138 6.48 7.43 -6.63
CA GLN A 138 7.86 7.92 -6.53
C GLN A 138 8.08 8.82 -5.30
N VAL A 139 7.04 9.57 -4.90
CA VAL A 139 7.06 10.37 -3.67
C VAL A 139 6.87 9.47 -2.46
N LEU A 140 5.94 8.51 -2.51
CA LEU A 140 5.70 7.55 -1.43
C LEU A 140 6.94 6.71 -1.11
N GLY A 141 7.73 6.31 -2.13
CA GLY A 141 9.00 5.61 -1.91
C GLY A 141 10.00 6.43 -1.11
N LYS A 142 10.14 7.74 -1.41
CA LYS A 142 11.01 8.66 -0.66
C LYS A 142 10.54 8.85 0.77
N ILE A 143 9.23 9.00 0.96
CA ILE A 143 8.63 9.10 2.30
C ILE A 143 8.90 7.82 3.09
N THR A 144 8.62 6.66 2.50
CA THR A 144 8.89 5.35 3.13
C THR A 144 10.33 5.24 3.58
N GLN A 145 11.29 5.57 2.69
CA GLN A 145 12.71 5.54 3.02
C GLN A 145 13.04 6.40 4.25
N LYS A 146 12.53 7.64 4.26
CA LYS A 146 12.78 8.60 5.34
C LYS A 146 12.12 8.16 6.66
N SER A 147 10.84 7.80 6.62
CA SER A 147 10.06 7.43 7.80
C SER A 147 10.57 6.16 8.48
N LEU A 148 11.08 5.20 7.70
CA LEU A 148 11.61 3.95 8.22
C LEU A 148 13.12 4.00 8.52
N GLY A 149 13.79 5.13 8.26
CA GLY A 149 15.23 5.28 8.49
C GLY A 149 16.10 4.33 7.66
N LEU A 150 15.65 3.95 6.45
CA LEU A 150 16.36 3.00 5.61
C LEU A 150 17.61 3.65 5.01
N SER A 151 18.78 3.09 5.33
CA SER A 151 20.09 3.56 4.86
C SER A 151 20.41 3.11 3.43
N SER A 152 19.78 2.02 2.97
CA SER A 152 19.90 1.48 1.62
C SER A 152 18.57 1.61 0.86
N LYS A 153 18.56 1.17 -0.41
CA LYS A 153 17.33 1.04 -1.23
C LYS A 153 16.66 -0.33 -1.06
N GLU A 154 17.21 -1.21 -0.23
CA GLU A 154 16.61 -2.51 0.04
C GLU A 154 15.27 -2.33 0.76
N GLY A 155 14.29 -3.18 0.43
CA GLY A 155 12.93 -3.03 0.92
C GLY A 155 12.13 -1.91 0.24
N LEU A 156 12.64 -1.29 -0.84
CA LEU A 156 11.95 -0.25 -1.62
C LEU A 156 11.94 -0.54 -3.13
N SER A 157 12.23 -1.78 -3.53
CA SER A 157 12.33 -2.23 -4.92
C SER A 157 11.05 -1.99 -5.70
N PHE A 158 9.88 -2.10 -5.07
CA PHE A 158 8.57 -1.83 -5.67
C PHE A 158 8.49 -0.45 -6.33
N PHE A 159 9.07 0.56 -5.67
CA PHE A 159 9.06 1.94 -6.15
C PHE A 159 10.07 2.20 -7.28
N HIS A 160 10.95 1.25 -7.58
CA HIS A 160 12.00 1.40 -8.57
C HIS A 160 11.62 0.78 -9.92
N PHE A 161 11.79 1.53 -11.01
CA PHE A 161 11.45 1.12 -12.37
C PHE A 161 12.72 1.15 -13.24
N PRO A 162 13.61 0.15 -13.15
CA PRO A 162 14.88 0.18 -13.87
C PRO A 162 14.71 0.20 -15.40
N GLY A 163 13.63 -0.38 -15.93
CA GLY A 163 13.27 -0.31 -17.35
C GLY A 163 12.72 1.05 -17.81
N VAL A 164 12.43 1.98 -16.88
CA VAL A 164 11.86 3.30 -17.20
C VAL A 164 12.90 4.39 -16.98
N SER A 165 13.56 4.82 -18.05
CA SER A 165 14.57 5.88 -18.01
C SER A 165 14.01 7.27 -17.66
N SER A 166 12.77 7.55 -18.05
CA SER A 166 12.08 8.81 -17.73
C SER A 166 10.60 8.55 -17.45
N PRO A 167 10.16 8.64 -16.18
CA PRO A 167 8.75 8.42 -15.82
C PRO A 167 7.80 9.32 -16.61
N ASN A 168 8.16 10.59 -16.83
CA ASN A 168 7.29 11.51 -17.56
C ASN A 168 7.12 11.12 -19.03
N ARG A 169 8.20 10.76 -19.73
CA ARG A 169 8.13 10.30 -21.13
C ARG A 169 7.38 8.97 -21.22
N PHE A 170 7.63 8.05 -20.31
CA PHE A 170 6.96 6.75 -20.31
C PHE A 170 5.46 6.88 -20.06
N LYS A 171 5.03 7.74 -19.12
CA LYS A 171 3.60 8.02 -18.92
C LYS A 171 2.94 8.67 -20.13
N GLN A 172 3.67 9.46 -20.94
CA GLN A 172 3.15 10.01 -22.20
C GLN A 172 3.01 8.90 -23.25
N LEU A 173 4.02 8.04 -23.40
CA LEU A 173 3.98 6.86 -24.25
C LEU A 173 2.78 5.96 -23.88
N TYR A 174 2.66 5.60 -22.61
CA TYR A 174 1.58 4.74 -22.11
C TYR A 174 0.20 5.31 -22.43
N ARG A 175 -0.03 6.60 -22.17
CA ARG A 175 -1.30 7.26 -22.56
C ARG A 175 -1.51 7.27 -24.07
N SER A 176 -0.47 7.47 -24.86
CA SER A 176 -0.56 7.41 -26.32
C SER A 176 -0.98 6.01 -26.80
N ARG A 177 -0.43 4.95 -26.21
CA ARG A 177 -0.77 3.56 -26.52
C ARG A 177 -2.17 3.19 -26.09
N MET A 178 -2.57 3.64 -24.91
CA MET A 178 -3.93 3.46 -24.43
C MET A 178 -4.95 4.15 -25.36
N ASN A 179 -4.63 5.34 -25.87
CA ASN A 179 -5.51 6.05 -26.80
C ASN A 179 -5.57 5.42 -28.21
N SER A 180 -4.67 4.50 -28.55
CA SER A 180 -4.74 3.76 -29.82
C SER A 180 -5.55 2.47 -29.72
N ILE A 181 -6.10 2.14 -28.54
CA ILE A 181 -6.97 0.98 -28.40
C ILE A 181 -8.32 1.28 -29.07
N GLU A 182 -8.71 0.41 -30.00
CA GLU A 182 -10.00 0.50 -30.67
C GLU A 182 -11.08 -0.16 -29.80
N LEU A 183 -11.86 0.66 -29.10
CA LEU A 183 -13.00 0.22 -28.30
C LEU A 183 -14.31 0.75 -28.89
N THR A 184 -15.35 -0.06 -28.82
CA THR A 184 -16.75 0.38 -29.00
C THR A 184 -17.13 1.37 -27.91
N GLU A 185 -18.18 2.17 -28.12
CA GLU A 185 -18.65 3.11 -27.10
C GLU A 185 -19.13 2.41 -25.81
N LYS A 186 -19.65 1.18 -25.93
CA LYS A 186 -20.03 0.36 -24.77
C LYS A 186 -18.79 -0.06 -23.96
N GLU A 187 -17.74 -0.54 -24.62
CA GLU A 187 -16.49 -0.92 -23.95
C GLU A 187 -15.79 0.29 -23.34
N LYS A 188 -15.79 1.45 -24.02
CA LYS A 188 -15.27 2.69 -23.44
C LYS A 188 -15.98 3.06 -22.14
N ALA A 189 -17.31 3.02 -22.14
CA ALA A 189 -18.10 3.28 -20.93
C ALA A 189 -17.76 2.28 -19.82
N ALA A 190 -17.66 0.99 -20.15
CA ALA A 190 -17.30 -0.05 -19.18
C ALA A 190 -15.88 0.14 -18.60
N VAL A 191 -14.90 0.54 -19.42
CA VAL A 191 -13.54 0.85 -18.95
C VAL A 191 -13.53 2.06 -18.00
N LEU A 192 -14.36 3.09 -18.27
CA LEU A 192 -14.48 4.25 -17.39
C LEU A 192 -15.09 3.87 -16.03
N GLU A 193 -16.17 3.07 -16.04
CA GLU A 193 -16.78 2.52 -14.83
C GLU A 193 -15.80 1.64 -14.06
N GLU A 194 -15.05 0.77 -14.75
CA GLU A 194 -14.05 -0.08 -14.10
C GLU A 194 -12.90 0.74 -13.52
N ALA A 195 -12.52 1.86 -14.12
CA ALA A 195 -11.49 2.72 -13.55
C ALA A 195 -11.92 3.33 -12.21
N VAL A 196 -13.19 3.74 -12.10
CA VAL A 196 -13.78 4.16 -10.82
C VAL A 196 -13.77 2.99 -9.82
N GLN A 197 -14.16 1.80 -10.26
CA GLN A 197 -14.14 0.58 -9.44
C GLN A 197 -12.73 0.21 -8.96
N ALA A 198 -11.71 0.40 -9.81
CA ALA A 198 -10.31 0.15 -9.48
C ALA A 198 -9.83 1.06 -8.34
N PHE A 199 -10.21 2.35 -8.34
CA PHE A 199 -9.92 3.24 -7.21
C PHE A 199 -10.70 2.83 -5.96
N GLU A 200 -11.97 2.48 -6.09
CA GLU A 200 -12.80 2.07 -4.95
C GLU A 200 -12.25 0.79 -4.29
N LEU A 201 -11.77 -0.19 -5.08
CA LEU A 201 -11.08 -1.37 -4.55
C LEU A 201 -9.77 -1.01 -3.84
N ASN A 202 -9.01 -0.04 -4.37
CA ASN A 202 -7.78 0.45 -3.70
C ASN A 202 -8.09 1.10 -2.34
N ILE A 203 -9.13 1.94 -2.28
CA ILE A 203 -9.59 2.59 -1.05
C ILE A 203 -9.99 1.53 -0.02
N GLN A 204 -10.79 0.54 -0.42
CA GLN A 204 -11.21 -0.55 0.47
C GLN A 204 -10.03 -1.36 1.01
N VAL A 205 -9.00 -1.58 0.20
CA VAL A 205 -7.75 -2.22 0.66
C VAL A 205 -7.09 -1.37 1.74
N PHE A 206 -6.93 -0.06 1.53
CA PHE A 206 -6.33 0.82 2.54
C PHE A 206 -7.14 0.90 3.84
N ASP A 207 -8.47 0.95 3.74
CA ASP A 207 -9.35 0.99 4.90
C ASP A 207 -9.30 -0.33 5.69
N ASP A 208 -9.33 -1.49 5.03
CA ASP A 208 -9.26 -2.78 5.71
C ASP A 208 -7.87 -3.06 6.28
N LEU A 209 -6.79 -2.58 5.63
CA LEU A 209 -5.44 -2.60 6.20
C LEU A 209 -5.40 -1.85 7.53
N GLN A 210 -6.01 -0.65 7.58
CA GLN A 210 -6.07 0.13 8.81
C GLN A 210 -6.84 -0.61 9.92
N LYS A 211 -7.99 -1.21 9.59
CA LYS A 211 -8.78 -2.01 10.56
C LYS A 211 -7.98 -3.21 11.08
N MET A 212 -7.32 -3.95 10.19
CA MET A 212 -6.48 -5.10 10.54
C MET A 212 -5.38 -4.72 11.54
N LEU A 213 -4.76 -3.55 11.36
CA LEU A 213 -3.71 -3.05 12.23
C LEU A 213 -4.24 -2.59 13.60
N SER A 214 -5.39 -1.90 13.63
CA SER A 214 -6.02 -1.45 14.88
C SER A 214 -6.43 -2.61 15.79
N VAL A 215 -7.00 -3.68 15.23
CA VAL A 215 -7.37 -4.88 15.99
C VAL A 215 -6.13 -5.58 16.58
N ALA A 216 -5.05 -5.64 15.81
CA ALA A 216 -3.79 -6.24 16.28
C ALA A 216 -3.19 -5.47 17.47
N THR A 217 -3.25 -4.13 17.45
CA THR A 217 -2.79 -3.30 18.57
C THR A 217 -3.66 -3.45 19.82
N GLU A 218 -4.99 -3.43 19.68
CA GLU A 218 -5.91 -3.59 20.82
C GLU A 218 -5.75 -4.96 21.51
N THR A 219 -5.55 -6.01 20.72
CA THR A 219 -5.35 -7.37 21.26
C THR A 219 -4.02 -7.48 22.01
N ALA A 220 -2.96 -6.81 21.53
CA ALA A 220 -1.67 -6.79 22.19
C ALA A 220 -1.70 -6.03 23.54
N ASP A 221 -2.41 -4.91 23.58
CA ASP A 221 -2.54 -4.09 24.80
C ASP A 221 -3.38 -4.81 25.87
N GLN A 222 -4.49 -5.46 25.48
CA GLN A 222 -5.29 -6.28 26.42
C GLN A 222 -4.50 -7.48 26.98
N HIS A 223 -3.61 -8.08 26.18
CA HIS A 223 -2.77 -9.18 26.64
C HIS A 223 -1.66 -8.69 27.59
N LYS A 224 -1.16 -7.47 27.39
CA LYS A 224 -0.17 -6.83 28.27
C LYS A 224 -0.79 -6.46 29.62
N ASP A 225 -2.00 -5.89 29.64
CA ASP A 225 -2.73 -5.55 30.86
C ASP A 225 -3.17 -6.78 31.68
N ARG A 226 -3.48 -7.91 31.01
CA ARG A 226 -3.73 -9.18 31.71
C ARG A 226 -2.46 -9.82 32.26
N SER A 227 -1.31 -9.62 31.63
CA SER A 227 -0.02 -10.14 32.12
C SER A 227 0.55 -9.35 33.30
N SER A 228 0.24 -8.06 33.41
CA SER A 228 0.62 -7.21 34.54
C SER A 228 -0.29 -7.38 35.76
N ALA A 229 -1.51 -7.91 35.58
CA ALA A 229 -2.45 -8.19 36.66
C ALA A 229 -2.18 -9.51 37.42
N ALA A 230 -1.17 -10.30 37.03
CA ALA A 230 -0.81 -11.57 37.66
C ALA A 230 0.46 -11.46 38.54
N VAL A 231 0.47 -10.52 39.49
CA VAL A 231 1.41 -10.56 40.62
C VAL A 231 0.61 -10.93 41.87
N LEU A 232 0.68 -12.20 42.26
CA LEU A 232 0.14 -12.68 43.53
C LEU A 232 0.94 -12.06 44.69
N PRO A 233 0.30 -11.50 45.73
CA PRO A 233 1.02 -10.98 46.89
C PRO A 233 1.48 -12.14 47.77
N SER A 234 2.80 -12.34 47.90
CA SER A 234 3.38 -13.20 48.93
C SER A 234 3.35 -12.46 50.27
N SER A 235 2.53 -12.92 51.20
CA SER A 235 2.48 -12.43 52.58
C SER A 235 3.67 -12.95 53.39
N SER A 236 4.38 -12.05 54.08
CA SER A 236 5.28 -12.40 55.19
C SER A 236 5.14 -11.37 56.31
N ILE A 237 4.76 -11.84 57.50
CA ILE A 237 4.63 -11.07 58.74
C ILE A 237 5.89 -11.27 59.60
N VAL A 238 6.51 -10.12 59.94
CA VAL A 238 7.23 -9.75 61.18
C VAL A 238 8.62 -10.35 61.47
N GLN A 239 9.63 -9.47 61.62
CA GLN A 239 10.29 -9.21 62.92
C GLN A 239 11.10 -7.89 62.95
N PHE A 240 11.13 -7.32 64.16
CA PHE A 240 11.68 -6.05 64.65
C PHE A 240 13.22 -5.93 64.52
N THR A 241 13.77 -4.73 64.30
CA THR A 241 14.54 -3.93 65.31
C THR A 241 15.14 -2.62 64.75
N VAL A 242 14.88 -1.54 65.50
CA VAL A 242 15.62 -0.29 65.81
C VAL A 242 16.90 0.07 65.01
N GLY A 243 16.94 1.31 64.50
CA GLY A 243 18.17 1.99 64.07
C GLY A 243 17.95 3.48 63.75
N LEU A 244 18.37 4.34 64.66
CA LEU A 244 18.29 5.80 64.73
C LEU A 244 19.15 6.54 63.68
N CYS A 245 18.70 7.72 63.19
CA CYS A 245 19.45 8.98 62.88
C CYS A 245 18.69 9.85 61.84
N VAL A 246 17.93 10.87 62.28
CA VAL A 246 18.28 12.33 62.28
C VAL A 246 18.64 12.86 60.87
N ALA A 247 17.68 13.46 60.15
CA ALA A 247 17.43 14.92 59.96
C ALA A 247 18.37 15.54 58.88
N LEU A 248 18.02 16.45 57.96
CA LEU A 248 17.10 17.60 57.88
C LEU A 248 16.90 17.99 56.38
N ALA A 249 15.75 18.62 56.09
CA ALA A 249 15.51 19.85 55.29
C ALA A 249 16.40 20.19 54.06
N THR A 250 15.98 20.79 52.93
CA THR A 250 14.78 21.47 52.43
C THR A 250 15.10 22.00 51.01
N ILE A 251 14.08 22.06 50.14
CA ILE A 251 13.75 23.14 49.16
C ILE A 251 14.78 23.61 48.11
N GLY A 252 14.34 23.66 46.85
CA GLY A 252 14.94 24.54 45.84
C GLY A 252 14.29 24.44 44.44
N VAL A 253 13.35 25.35 44.17
CA VAL A 253 12.65 25.60 42.90
C VAL A 253 13.51 26.41 41.92
N GLY A 254 13.27 26.27 40.61
CA GLY A 254 13.58 27.30 39.58
C GLY A 254 13.96 26.67 38.24
N MET A 255 13.05 26.54 37.26
CA MET A 255 12.75 27.52 36.21
C MET A 255 13.98 28.25 35.65
N TYR A 256 14.27 28.08 34.35
CA TYR A 256 14.30 29.20 33.40
C TYR A 256 14.19 28.70 31.95
N ALA A 257 13.32 29.37 31.21
CA ALA A 257 13.23 29.36 29.77
C ALA A 257 14.36 30.19 29.15
N LEU A 258 14.80 29.78 27.95
CA LEU A 258 15.16 30.62 26.81
C LEU A 258 15.11 29.77 25.55
#